data_AF-A0A914NQH0-F1
#
_entry.id   AF-A0A914NQH0-F1
#
_cell.length_a   1.000
_cell.length_b   1.000
_cell.length_c   1.000
_cell.angle_alpha   90.00
_cell.angle_beta   90.00
_cell.angle_gamma   90.00
#
_symmetry.space_group_name_H-M   'P 1'
#
loop_
_entity.id
_entity.type
_entity.pdbx_description
1 polymer ?
#
loop_
_entity_poly.entity_id
_entity_poly.type
_entity_poly.pdbx_seq_one_letter_code
_entity_poly.pdbx_strand_id
1 'polypeptide(L)'
;MVMLFNVEKDVNIENLRKGSACLVYSNYGWPIWRKAYIEPIIGHRPEFECKLSVYRLACHNMELNPYSRLSQQSVEIKISRHSKPFQVQLKWADRIHRKFVVCPSRLFAFDQWHLFITAMEIYRAHKVDLVQIYIQSVDPQIFKLIKVYEKNGILQIRPALEMPIIDSLDFNPNSETSWQNQLVNFQDCLYEYRESADFIAFPDWDDFMFTRSYSIPYSSVLNKLAYKHPKYVGFIVDRYLGVHESL
;
A
#
# COMPACT_ATOMS: atom_id res chain seq x y z
N MET A 1 -11.33 -5.29 10.83
CA MET A 1 -10.02 -4.86 10.30
C MET A 1 -9.24 -6.12 10.02
N VAL A 2 -8.73 -6.20 8.80
CA VAL A 2 -7.87 -7.28 8.35
C VAL A 2 -6.57 -6.62 7.95
N MET A 3 -5.47 -7.04 8.56
CA MET A 3 -4.14 -6.67 8.13
C MET A 3 -3.49 -7.87 7.46
N LEU A 4 -2.84 -7.62 6.34
CA LEU A 4 -2.01 -8.60 5.66
C LEU A 4 -0.55 -8.22 5.91
N PHE A 5 0.26 -9.19 6.33
CA PHE A 5 1.71 -9.02 6.35
C PHE A 5 2.37 -10.25 5.74
N ASN A 6 3.41 -9.98 4.96
CA ASN A 6 4.18 -10.97 4.24
C ASN A 6 5.54 -11.09 4.89
N VAL A 7 5.98 -12.31 5.16
CA VAL A 7 7.30 -12.55 5.76
C VAL A 7 8.04 -13.58 4.91
N GLU A 8 9.30 -13.30 4.61
CA GLU A 8 10.16 -14.17 3.79
C GLU A 8 10.79 -15.34 4.57
N LYS A 9 10.75 -15.27 5.90
CA LYS A 9 11.22 -16.31 6.81
C LYS A 9 10.05 -17.05 7.48
N ASP A 10 10.29 -18.31 7.81
CA ASP A 10 9.39 -19.09 8.64
C ASP A 10 9.28 -18.47 10.04
N VAL A 11 8.14 -17.85 10.31
CA VAL A 11 7.84 -17.31 11.63
C VAL A 11 7.09 -18.36 12.43
N ASN A 12 7.52 -18.58 13.69
CA ASN A 12 6.76 -19.40 14.61
C ASN A 12 5.44 -18.71 15.01
N ILE A 13 4.38 -19.01 14.25
CA ILE A 13 3.04 -18.40 14.39
C ILE A 13 2.45 -18.66 15.79
N GLU A 14 2.76 -19.78 16.43
CA GLU A 14 2.22 -20.12 17.76
C GLU A 14 2.70 -19.13 18.82
N ASN A 15 3.92 -18.60 18.69
CA ASN A 15 4.42 -17.56 19.59
C ASN A 15 3.75 -16.20 19.34
N LEU A 16 3.43 -15.87 18.09
CA LEU A 16 2.67 -14.66 17.76
C LEU A 16 1.22 -14.75 18.29
N ARG A 17 0.55 -15.88 18.06
CA ARG A 17 -0.85 -16.13 18.49
C ARG A 17 -1.08 -16.01 19.99
N LYS A 18 -0.09 -16.35 20.82
CA LYS A 18 -0.19 -16.31 22.29
C LYS A 18 -0.20 -14.89 22.88
N GLY A 19 0.00 -13.87 22.04
CA GLY A 19 0.04 -12.46 22.50
C GLY A 19 -0.53 -11.44 21.54
N SER A 20 -1.05 -11.87 20.38
CA SER A 20 -1.65 -10.96 19.41
C SER A 20 -2.95 -10.35 19.94
N ALA A 21 -3.03 -9.02 19.94
CA ALA A 21 -4.17 -8.29 20.47
C ALA A 21 -4.40 -6.98 19.70
N CYS A 22 -5.64 -6.49 19.72
CA CYS A 22 -6.00 -5.17 19.20
C CYS A 22 -6.63 -4.36 20.33
N LEU A 23 -6.26 -3.10 20.44
CA LEU A 23 -6.92 -2.15 21.33
C LEU A 23 -8.23 -1.72 20.67
N VAL A 24 -9.34 -2.02 21.31
CA VAL A 24 -10.68 -1.63 20.88
C VAL A 24 -11.34 -0.82 22.00
N TYR A 25 -12.45 -0.17 21.72
CA TYR A 25 -13.22 0.52 22.75
C TYR A 25 -14.32 -0.40 23.27
N SER A 26 -14.66 -0.30 24.55
CA SER A 26 -15.88 -0.88 25.10
C SER A 26 -17.09 -0.02 24.72
N ASN A 27 -18.29 -0.58 24.86
CA ASN A 27 -19.55 0.15 24.80
C ASN A 27 -19.61 1.41 25.71
N TYR A 28 -18.78 1.47 26.75
CA TYR A 28 -18.67 2.61 27.68
C TYR A 28 -17.56 3.60 27.32
N GLY A 29 -16.88 3.42 26.18
CA GLY A 29 -15.80 4.29 25.70
C GLY A 29 -14.42 4.05 26.32
N TRP A 30 -14.25 3.05 27.18
CA TRP A 30 -12.95 2.70 27.76
C TRP A 30 -12.15 1.78 26.83
N PRO A 31 -10.83 2.00 26.66
CA PRO A 31 -9.98 1.16 25.83
C PRO A 31 -9.75 -0.22 26.46
N ILE A 32 -9.87 -1.29 25.67
CA ILE A 32 -9.72 -2.67 26.09
C ILE A 32 -8.91 -3.47 25.06
N TRP A 33 -7.99 -4.30 25.52
CA TRP A 33 -7.27 -5.23 24.64
C TRP A 33 -8.12 -6.47 24.36
N ARG A 34 -8.37 -6.74 23.08
CA ARG A 34 -9.05 -7.97 22.62
C ARG A 34 -8.07 -8.83 21.84
N LYS A 35 -8.18 -10.15 21.99
CA LYS A 35 -7.35 -11.12 21.28
C LYS A 35 -7.53 -10.95 19.76
N ALA A 36 -6.41 -10.81 19.05
CA ALA A 36 -6.36 -10.82 17.60
C ALA A 36 -6.10 -12.24 17.09
N TYR A 37 -6.61 -12.57 15.91
CA TYR A 37 -6.44 -13.87 15.30
C TYR A 37 -5.43 -13.77 14.16
N ILE A 38 -4.34 -14.53 14.26
CA ILE A 38 -3.33 -14.65 13.20
C ILE A 38 -3.49 -16.01 12.51
N GLU A 39 -3.68 -16.00 11.20
CA GLU A 39 -3.81 -17.20 10.38
C GLU A 39 -3.01 -17.07 9.07
N PRO A 40 -2.46 -18.18 8.56
CA PRO A 40 -1.85 -18.19 7.23
C PRO A 40 -2.93 -18.12 6.14
N ILE A 41 -2.74 -17.26 5.14
CA ILE A 41 -3.57 -17.20 3.93
C ILE A 41 -2.92 -18.02 2.83
N ILE A 42 -1.65 -17.75 2.56
CA ILE A 42 -0.81 -18.52 1.65
C ILE A 42 0.16 -19.27 2.56
N GLY A 43 -0.14 -20.54 2.79
CA GLY A 43 0.74 -21.42 3.55
C GLY A 43 1.97 -21.80 2.73
N HIS A 44 3.09 -22.03 3.43
CA HIS A 44 4.29 -22.60 2.85
C HIS A 44 3.91 -23.89 2.09
N ARG A 45 3.92 -23.82 0.75
CA ARG A 45 3.75 -24.99 -0.11
C ARG A 45 5.15 -25.42 -0.53
N PRO A 46 5.64 -26.62 -0.13
CA PRO A 46 6.98 -27.07 -0.48
C PRO A 46 7.20 -27.22 -1.99
N GLU A 47 6.11 -27.32 -2.76
CA GLU A 47 6.10 -27.42 -4.23
C GLU A 47 6.33 -26.08 -4.94
N PHE A 48 6.14 -24.96 -4.23
CA PHE A 48 6.45 -23.64 -4.75
C PHE A 48 7.71 -23.16 -4.02
N GLU A 49 8.77 -22.83 -4.75
CA GLU A 49 9.91 -22.03 -4.23
C GLU A 49 9.50 -20.60 -3.82
N CYS A 50 8.22 -20.37 -3.50
CA CYS A 50 7.72 -19.12 -2.98
C CYS A 50 8.18 -18.95 -1.53
N LYS A 51 9.19 -18.09 -1.34
CA LYS A 51 9.69 -17.64 -0.04
C LYS A 51 8.67 -16.80 0.77
N LEU A 52 7.54 -16.39 0.19
CA LEU A 52 6.54 -15.57 0.89
C LEU A 52 5.53 -16.42 1.66
N SER A 53 5.48 -16.24 2.98
CA SER A 53 4.31 -16.59 3.78
C SER A 53 3.44 -15.36 4.00
N VAL A 54 2.15 -15.47 3.67
CA VAL A 54 1.17 -14.39 3.85
C VAL A 54 0.30 -14.70 5.05
N TYR A 55 0.25 -13.78 6.01
CA TYR A 55 -0.56 -13.91 7.21
C TYR A 55 -1.66 -12.86 7.26
N ARG A 56 -2.82 -13.29 7.76
CA ARG A 56 -3.95 -12.44 8.12
C ARG A 56 -3.94 -12.19 9.62
N LEU A 57 -3.95 -10.93 10.04
CA LEU A 57 -4.36 -10.56 11.39
C LEU A 57 -5.77 -9.98 11.36
N ALA A 58 -6.68 -10.63 12.06
CA ALA A 58 -8.08 -10.24 12.15
C ALA A 58 -8.43 -9.83 13.59
N CYS A 59 -8.92 -8.60 13.75
CA CYS A 59 -9.60 -8.16 14.97
C CYS A 59 -11.11 -8.24 14.73
N HIS A 60 -11.78 -9.15 15.44
CA HIS A 60 -13.25 -9.28 15.40
C HIS A 60 -13.90 -8.33 16.39
N ASN A 61 -15.15 -7.92 16.09
CA ASN A 61 -15.97 -7.08 16.98
C ASN A 61 -15.25 -5.81 17.45
N MET A 62 -14.57 -5.11 16.53
CA MET A 62 -14.09 -3.77 16.84
C MET A 62 -15.26 -2.83 16.98
N GLU A 63 -15.48 -2.41 18.22
CA GLU A 63 -16.22 -1.20 18.52
C GLU A 63 -15.23 -0.03 18.38
N LEU A 64 -15.54 0.83 17.40
CA LEU A 64 -14.83 2.06 17.14
C LEU A 64 -15.25 3.11 18.17
N ASN A 65 -14.36 4.06 18.48
CA ASN A 65 -14.71 5.14 19.41
C ASN A 65 -15.91 5.91 18.84
N PRO A 66 -17.09 5.88 19.49
CA PRO A 66 -18.30 6.48 18.93
C PRO A 66 -18.22 8.01 18.90
N TYR A 67 -17.30 8.61 19.66
CA TYR A 67 -17.11 10.06 19.76
C TYR A 67 -16.07 10.61 18.77
N SER A 68 -15.42 9.76 17.97
CA SER A 68 -14.35 10.16 17.05
C SER A 68 -14.74 9.93 15.59
N ARG A 69 -14.36 10.86 14.70
CA ARG A 69 -14.46 10.60 13.25
C ARG A 69 -13.53 9.45 12.89
N LEU A 70 -14.00 8.46 12.12
CA LEU A 70 -13.20 7.30 11.72
C LEU A 70 -11.86 7.67 11.06
N SER A 71 -11.81 8.74 10.28
CA SER A 71 -10.58 9.23 9.64
C SER A 71 -9.51 9.72 10.62
N GLN A 72 -9.87 9.85 11.90
CA GLN A 72 -8.99 10.21 13.01
C GLN A 72 -8.78 9.04 13.98
N GLN A 73 -9.34 7.86 13.67
CA GLN A 73 -9.19 6.68 14.50
C GLN A 73 -8.03 5.82 14.00
N SER A 74 -7.19 5.41 14.95
CA SER A 74 -6.22 4.34 14.75
C SER A 74 -6.59 3.16 15.64
N VAL A 75 -6.25 1.96 15.17
CA VAL A 75 -6.29 0.75 15.98
C VAL A 75 -4.86 0.46 16.40
N GLU A 76 -4.64 0.36 17.71
CA GLU A 76 -3.38 -0.17 18.21
C GLU A 76 -3.41 -1.69 18.12
N ILE A 77 -2.40 -2.24 17.46
CA ILE A 77 -2.23 -3.67 17.28
C ILE A 77 -0.94 -4.09 17.96
N LYS A 78 -1.01 -5.20 18.66
CA LYS A 78 0.12 -5.89 19.28
C LYS A 78 0.22 -7.26 18.60
N ILE A 79 1.37 -7.59 18.02
CA ILE A 79 1.54 -8.84 17.24
C ILE A 79 1.98 -9.99 18.15
N SER A 80 2.69 -9.71 19.25
CA SER A 80 3.12 -10.70 20.24
C SER A 80 3.15 -10.10 21.64
N ARG A 81 3.28 -10.91 22.70
CA ARG A 81 3.35 -10.38 24.09
C ARG A 81 4.51 -9.40 24.30
N HIS A 82 5.59 -9.57 23.55
CA HIS A 82 6.83 -8.80 23.65
C HIS A 82 6.97 -7.73 22.57
N SER A 83 6.02 -7.61 21.63
CA SER A 83 6.04 -6.51 20.65
C SER A 83 5.51 -5.23 21.28
N LYS A 84 6.13 -4.09 20.93
CA LYS A 84 5.49 -2.80 21.16
C LYS A 84 4.20 -2.70 20.33
N PRO A 85 3.11 -2.13 20.87
CA PRO A 85 1.95 -1.78 20.06
C PRO A 85 2.34 -0.85 18.92
N PHE A 86 1.71 -1.03 17.76
CA PHE A 86 1.81 -0.10 16.64
C PHE A 86 0.41 0.32 16.20
N GLN A 87 0.32 1.54 15.71
CA GLN A 87 -0.95 2.12 15.30
C GLN A 87 -1.17 1.93 13.81
N VAL A 88 -2.38 1.50 13.48
CA VAL A 88 -2.83 1.38 12.10
C VAL A 88 -3.99 2.32 11.92
N GLN A 89 -3.85 3.26 11.00
CA GLN A 89 -4.90 4.22 10.72
C GLN A 89 -6.06 3.52 10.01
N LEU A 90 -7.27 3.70 10.53
CA LEU A 90 -8.48 3.21 9.87
C LEU A 90 -8.85 4.11 8.72
N LYS A 91 -9.27 3.48 7.62
CA LYS A 91 -9.68 4.19 6.41
C LYS A 91 -10.95 3.56 5.86
N TRP A 92 -11.77 4.42 5.27
CA TRP A 92 -12.87 3.97 4.44
C TRP A 92 -12.34 3.66 3.05
N ALA A 93 -12.95 2.66 2.40
CA ALA A 93 -12.86 2.57 0.95
C ALA A 93 -13.30 3.92 0.35
N ASP A 94 -12.52 4.38 -0.61
CA ASP A 94 -12.85 5.58 -1.35
C ASP A 94 -14.17 5.37 -2.11
N ARG A 95 -14.96 6.44 -2.22
CA ARG A 95 -16.28 6.44 -2.87
C ARG A 95 -16.37 7.38 -4.07
N ILE A 96 -15.29 8.10 -4.37
CA ILE A 96 -15.25 9.05 -5.47
C ILE A 96 -14.83 8.28 -6.71
N HIS A 97 -15.71 8.20 -7.68
CA HIS A 97 -15.39 7.51 -8.92
C HIS A 97 -14.18 8.16 -9.62
N ARG A 98 -13.20 7.33 -9.99
CA ARG A 98 -11.98 7.72 -10.71
C ARG A 98 -11.79 6.78 -11.90
N LYS A 99 -11.36 7.32 -13.03
CA LYS A 99 -11.05 6.54 -14.22
C LYS A 99 -9.68 5.90 -14.13
N PHE A 100 -8.72 6.56 -13.47
CA PHE A 100 -7.39 6.01 -13.32
C PHE A 100 -6.67 6.53 -12.08
N VAL A 101 -6.25 5.59 -11.22
CA VAL A 101 -5.43 5.86 -10.03
C VAL A 101 -4.04 5.27 -10.22
N VAL A 102 -3.02 6.01 -9.81
CA VAL A 102 -1.63 5.53 -9.82
C VAL A 102 -1.13 5.42 -8.39
N CYS A 103 -0.64 4.25 -8.02
CA CYS A 103 -0.07 3.93 -6.72
C CYS A 103 1.42 3.60 -6.91
N PRO A 104 2.29 4.61 -7.06
CA PRO A 104 3.71 4.34 -7.26
C PRO A 104 4.34 3.73 -6.00
N SER A 105 5.54 3.16 -6.14
CA SER A 105 6.28 2.60 -5.01
C SER A 105 6.51 3.61 -3.88
N ARG A 106 6.71 3.11 -2.65
CA ARG A 106 6.84 3.99 -1.49
C ARG A 106 8.14 4.82 -1.57
N LEU A 107 8.10 6.04 -1.03
CA LEU A 107 9.27 6.89 -0.90
C LEU A 107 10.04 6.55 0.38
N PHE A 108 11.29 6.11 0.24
CA PHE A 108 12.22 5.86 1.33
C PHE A 108 13.58 6.46 0.98
N ALA A 109 14.11 7.30 1.87
CA ALA A 109 15.33 8.07 1.67
C ALA A 109 15.37 8.80 0.32
N PHE A 110 14.21 9.26 -0.15
CA PHE A 110 14.06 9.75 -1.52
C PHE A 110 14.61 11.18 -1.68
N ASP A 111 15.54 11.36 -2.61
CA ASP A 111 16.22 12.62 -2.95
C ASP A 111 16.14 12.98 -4.45
N GLN A 112 15.49 12.15 -5.27
CA GLN A 112 15.45 12.27 -6.72
C GLN A 112 14.29 13.17 -7.19
N TRP A 113 14.37 14.46 -6.90
CA TRP A 113 13.31 15.42 -7.22
C TRP A 113 12.93 15.47 -8.72
N HIS A 114 13.91 15.27 -9.61
CA HIS A 114 13.68 15.26 -11.06
C HIS A 114 12.73 14.14 -11.49
N LEU A 115 12.88 12.94 -10.94
CA LEU A 115 12.01 11.80 -11.24
C LEU A 115 10.59 12.08 -10.75
N PHE A 116 10.46 12.64 -9.54
CA PHE A 116 9.16 13.00 -8.99
C PHE A 116 8.42 14.01 -9.87
N ILE A 117 9.07 15.13 -10.25
CA ILE A 117 8.43 16.13 -11.14
C ILE A 117 8.06 15.48 -12.47
N THR A 118 8.98 14.73 -13.07
CA THR A 118 8.76 14.10 -14.37
C THR A 118 7.55 13.15 -14.33
N ALA A 119 7.48 12.28 -13.32
CA ALA A 119 6.34 11.38 -13.11
C ALA A 119 5.03 12.16 -12.98
N MET A 120 5.00 13.16 -12.10
CA MET A 120 3.79 13.95 -11.84
C MET A 120 3.31 14.72 -13.06
N GLU A 121 4.23 15.29 -13.85
CA GLU A 121 3.89 16.02 -15.07
C GLU A 121 3.38 15.09 -16.18
N ILE A 122 3.96 13.89 -16.31
CA ILE A 122 3.46 12.85 -17.21
C ILE A 122 2.06 12.40 -16.80
N TYR A 123 1.84 12.15 -15.51
CA TYR A 123 0.53 11.78 -14.98
C TYR A 123 -0.52 12.88 -15.21
N ARG A 124 -0.13 14.15 -15.06
CA ARG A 124 -1.00 15.30 -15.35
C ARG A 124 -1.32 15.40 -16.84
N ALA A 125 -0.34 15.20 -17.72
CA ALA A 125 -0.54 15.20 -19.18
C ALA A 125 -1.54 14.11 -19.60
N HIS A 126 -1.38 12.91 -19.05
CA HIS A 126 -2.24 11.75 -19.34
C HIS A 126 -3.51 11.65 -18.49
N LYS A 127 -3.92 12.73 -17.83
CA LYS A 127 -5.19 12.85 -17.09
C LYS A 127 -5.39 11.76 -16.04
N VAL A 128 -4.34 11.45 -15.26
CA VAL A 128 -4.47 10.66 -14.02
C VAL A 128 -5.35 11.43 -13.05
N ASP A 129 -6.35 10.76 -12.46
CA ASP A 129 -7.28 11.41 -11.52
C ASP A 129 -6.68 11.55 -10.12
N LEU A 130 -5.88 10.58 -9.70
CA LEU A 130 -5.21 10.59 -8.41
C LEU A 130 -3.91 9.79 -8.41
N VAL A 131 -2.88 10.35 -7.79
CA VAL A 131 -1.63 9.67 -7.44
C VAL A 131 -1.60 9.46 -5.93
N GLN A 132 -1.73 8.22 -5.47
CA GLN A 132 -1.65 7.88 -4.05
C GLN A 132 -0.23 7.46 -3.69
N ILE A 133 0.49 8.30 -2.96
CA ILE A 133 1.87 8.02 -2.55
C ILE A 133 1.98 7.63 -1.09
N TYR A 134 2.95 6.77 -0.78
CA TYR A 134 3.30 6.38 0.58
C TYR A 134 4.69 6.91 0.92
N ILE A 135 4.80 7.66 2.02
CA ILE A 135 6.07 8.26 2.44
C ILE A 135 6.53 7.59 3.73
N GLN A 136 7.72 7.01 3.68
CA GLN A 136 8.47 6.61 4.87
C GLN A 136 9.47 7.71 5.24
N SER A 137 10.30 8.12 4.28
CA SER A 137 11.25 9.22 4.45
C SER A 137 11.60 9.85 3.10
N VAL A 138 11.76 11.17 3.10
CA VAL A 138 12.01 11.99 1.91
C VAL A 138 12.75 13.25 2.31
N ASP A 139 13.58 13.80 1.43
CA ASP A 139 14.23 15.09 1.66
C ASP A 139 13.19 16.20 1.97
N PRO A 140 13.42 17.07 2.98
CA PRO A 140 12.46 18.10 3.37
C PRO A 140 12.08 19.09 2.25
N GLN A 141 12.97 19.39 1.30
CA GLN A 141 12.66 20.26 0.16
C GLN A 141 11.76 19.55 -0.84
N ILE A 142 11.99 18.26 -1.07
CA ILE A 142 11.12 17.44 -1.91
C ILE A 142 9.75 17.27 -1.25
N PHE A 143 9.69 17.11 0.07
CA PHE A 143 8.41 17.06 0.78
C PHE A 143 7.56 18.33 0.56
N LYS A 144 8.20 19.52 0.54
CA LYS A 144 7.49 20.77 0.20
C LYS A 144 6.93 20.73 -1.22
N LEU A 145 7.70 20.22 -2.18
CA LEU A 145 7.25 20.04 -3.56
C LEU A 145 6.08 19.08 -3.66
N ILE A 146 6.14 17.93 -2.96
CA ILE A 146 5.03 16.97 -2.88
C ILE A 146 3.76 17.66 -2.35
N LYS A 147 3.89 18.49 -1.31
CA LYS A 147 2.75 19.25 -0.75
C LYS A 147 2.12 20.22 -1.73
N VAL A 148 2.86 20.73 -2.72
CA VAL A 148 2.29 21.54 -3.81
C VAL A 148 1.35 20.69 -4.67
N TYR A 149 1.77 19.49 -5.08
CA TYR A 149 0.92 18.59 -5.86
C TYR A 149 -0.28 18.07 -5.05
N GLU A 150 -0.10 17.81 -3.74
CA GLU A 150 -1.21 17.46 -2.84
C GLU A 150 -2.25 18.58 -2.77
N LYS A 151 -1.81 19.83 -2.60
CA LYS A 151 -2.71 21.01 -2.58
C LYS A 151 -3.47 21.21 -3.88
N ASN A 152 -2.86 20.83 -5.01
CA ASN A 152 -3.49 20.90 -6.33
C ASN A 152 -4.48 19.76 -6.60
N GLY A 153 -4.59 18.79 -5.69
CA GLY A 153 -5.60 17.71 -5.72
C GLY A 153 -5.26 16.51 -6.59
N ILE A 154 -4.14 16.53 -7.33
CA ILE A 154 -3.70 15.38 -8.15
C ILE A 154 -3.02 14.28 -7.32
N LEU A 155 -2.53 14.61 -6.12
CA LEU A 155 -1.76 13.71 -5.28
C LEU A 155 -2.36 13.62 -3.87
N GLN A 156 -2.27 12.46 -3.26
CA GLN A 156 -2.63 12.25 -1.86
C GLN A 156 -1.48 11.54 -1.13
N ILE A 157 -1.14 12.04 0.06
CA ILE A 157 -0.05 11.48 0.87
C ILE A 157 -0.63 10.53 1.93
N ARG A 158 0.01 9.37 2.07
CA ARG A 158 -0.19 8.45 3.20
C ARG A 158 1.15 8.12 3.86
N PRO A 159 1.17 7.88 5.18
CA PRO A 159 2.35 7.29 5.81
C PRO A 159 2.53 5.86 5.30
N ALA A 160 3.77 5.47 5.01
CA ALA A 160 4.08 4.07 4.75
C ALA A 160 3.87 3.24 6.01
N LEU A 161 3.32 2.03 5.88
CA LEU A 161 3.22 1.11 7.01
C LEU A 161 4.61 0.56 7.36
N GLU A 162 4.95 0.66 8.63
CA GLU A 162 6.11 -0.02 9.22
C GLU A 162 5.62 -1.03 10.26
N MET A 163 6.20 -2.24 10.21
CA MET A 163 5.97 -3.25 11.23
C MET A 163 6.65 -2.83 12.54
N PRO A 164 6.05 -3.11 13.70
CA PRO A 164 6.69 -2.83 14.98
C PRO A 164 7.98 -3.64 15.11
N ILE A 165 8.97 -3.08 15.81
CA ILE A 165 10.10 -3.86 16.30
C ILE A 165 9.57 -4.85 17.35
N ILE A 166 9.91 -6.12 17.19
CA ILE A 166 9.53 -7.19 18.11
C ILE A 166 10.80 -7.66 18.81
N ASP A 167 10.98 -7.28 20.08
CA ASP A 167 12.23 -7.53 20.83
C ASP A 167 12.55 -9.03 20.98
N SER A 168 11.55 -9.90 20.84
CA SER A 168 11.72 -11.35 20.87
C SER A 168 12.16 -11.97 19.54
N LEU A 169 12.22 -11.18 18.45
CA LEU A 169 12.78 -11.63 17.18
C LEU A 169 14.27 -11.28 17.14
N ASP A 170 15.08 -12.20 16.65
CA ASP A 170 16.50 -12.00 16.36
C ASP A 170 16.75 -11.25 15.04
N PHE A 171 15.69 -10.82 14.37
CA PHE A 171 15.72 -10.04 13.13
C PHE A 171 14.74 -8.87 13.15
N ASN A 172 14.98 -7.87 12.29
CA ASN A 172 14.04 -6.77 12.06
C ASN A 172 12.93 -7.23 11.10
N PRO A 173 11.65 -7.23 11.49
CA PRO A 173 10.58 -7.67 10.60
C PRO A 173 10.48 -6.82 9.32
N ASN A 174 10.85 -5.54 9.36
CA ASN A 174 10.84 -4.67 8.18
C ASN A 174 11.97 -4.99 7.18
N SER A 175 13.01 -5.73 7.58
CA SER A 175 14.04 -6.22 6.65
C SER A 175 13.69 -7.56 6.00
N GLU A 176 12.66 -8.24 6.50
CA GLU A 176 12.21 -9.56 6.03
C GLU A 176 10.86 -9.50 5.32
N THR A 177 10.34 -8.28 5.08
CA THR A 177 9.15 -8.07 4.28
C THR A 177 9.55 -7.75 2.85
N SER A 178 8.76 -8.26 1.91
CA SER A 178 9.06 -8.10 0.49
C SER A 178 9.15 -6.64 0.09
N TRP A 179 10.32 -6.30 -0.46
CA TRP A 179 10.67 -4.93 -0.84
C TRP A 179 10.42 -3.92 0.29
N GLN A 180 10.74 -4.31 1.53
CA GLN A 180 10.63 -3.50 2.75
C GLN A 180 9.21 -2.94 3.01
N ASN A 181 8.16 -3.74 2.80
CA ASN A 181 6.74 -3.37 2.89
C ASN A 181 6.13 -2.64 1.68
N GLN A 182 6.85 -2.48 0.56
CA GLN A 182 6.26 -1.88 -0.64
C GLN A 182 5.00 -2.62 -1.11
N LEU A 183 4.99 -3.96 -1.04
CA LEU A 183 3.82 -4.75 -1.39
C LEU A 183 2.61 -4.46 -0.49
N VAL A 184 2.84 -4.14 0.79
CA VAL A 184 1.77 -3.76 1.71
C VAL A 184 1.17 -2.41 1.32
N ASN A 185 2.00 -1.45 0.88
CA ASN A 185 1.52 -0.16 0.40
C ASN A 185 0.69 -0.30 -0.88
N PHE A 186 1.11 -1.15 -1.82
CA PHE A 186 0.32 -1.45 -3.02
C PHE A 186 -1.02 -2.08 -2.68
N GLN A 187 -1.05 -3.01 -1.72
CA GLN A 187 -2.30 -3.62 -1.26
C GLN A 187 -3.21 -2.58 -0.58
N ASP A 188 -2.68 -1.73 0.30
CA ASP A 188 -3.45 -0.67 0.94
C ASP A 188 -4.09 0.26 -0.11
N CYS A 189 -3.34 0.65 -1.13
CA CYS A 189 -3.86 1.46 -2.23
C CYS A 189 -4.94 0.73 -3.04
N LEU A 190 -4.70 -0.54 -3.37
CA LEU A 190 -5.67 -1.38 -4.08
C LEU A 190 -6.98 -1.47 -3.28
N TYR A 191 -6.92 -1.80 -2.00
CA TYR A 191 -8.12 -1.92 -1.16
C TYR A 191 -8.84 -0.59 -0.97
N GLU A 192 -8.11 0.53 -0.92
CA GLU A 192 -8.71 1.86 -0.80
C GLU A 192 -9.51 2.23 -2.06
N TYR A 193 -9.01 1.94 -3.26
CA TYR A 193 -9.61 2.42 -4.52
C TYR A 193 -10.27 1.37 -5.41
N ARG A 194 -10.18 0.05 -5.11
CA ARG A 194 -10.71 -1.02 -6.01
C ARG A 194 -12.19 -0.90 -6.37
N GLU A 195 -13.00 -0.27 -5.53
CA GLU A 195 -14.44 -0.10 -5.77
C GLU A 195 -14.77 1.23 -6.46
N SER A 196 -13.82 2.18 -6.48
CA SER A 196 -14.04 3.53 -6.99
C SER A 196 -13.22 3.85 -8.23
N ALA A 197 -12.14 3.11 -8.50
CA ALA A 197 -11.30 3.28 -9.67
C ALA A 197 -11.63 2.25 -10.77
N ASP A 198 -11.75 2.70 -12.03
CA ASP A 198 -11.85 1.78 -13.19
C ASP A 198 -10.55 1.00 -13.41
N PHE A 199 -9.41 1.67 -13.22
CA PHE A 199 -8.07 1.12 -13.39
C PHE A 199 -7.13 1.65 -12.32
N ILE A 200 -6.23 0.78 -11.85
CA ILE A 200 -5.17 1.10 -10.89
C ILE A 200 -3.84 0.61 -11.45
N ALA A 201 -2.79 1.44 -11.38
CA ALA A 201 -1.44 1.07 -11.76
C ALA A 201 -0.46 1.13 -10.59
N PHE A 202 0.56 0.26 -10.61
CA PHE A 202 1.59 0.13 -9.58
C PHE A 202 3.01 0.30 -10.16
N PRO A 203 3.38 1.48 -10.68
CA PRO A 203 4.71 1.70 -11.24
C PRO A 203 5.76 1.96 -10.14
N ASP A 204 7.04 1.81 -10.47
CA ASP A 204 8.10 2.47 -9.71
C ASP A 204 8.27 3.94 -10.15
N TRP A 205 8.96 4.75 -9.36
CA TRP A 205 9.15 6.18 -9.66
C TRP A 205 10.03 6.47 -10.88
N ASP A 206 10.84 5.50 -11.29
CA ASP A 206 11.66 5.51 -12.50
C ASP A 206 10.99 4.83 -13.70
N ASP A 207 9.79 4.26 -13.52
CA ASP A 207 8.99 3.65 -14.59
C ASP A 207 7.99 4.67 -15.17
N PHE A 208 8.38 5.31 -16.26
CA PHE A 208 7.50 6.21 -17.00
C PHE A 208 6.69 5.46 -18.05
N MET A 209 5.37 5.45 -17.88
CA MET A 209 4.45 5.04 -18.93
C MET A 209 4.20 6.22 -19.87
N PHE A 210 3.95 5.91 -21.15
CA PHE A 210 3.47 6.88 -22.13
C PHE A 210 2.44 6.21 -23.03
N THR A 211 1.45 6.98 -23.47
CA THR A 211 0.65 6.56 -24.62
C THR A 211 1.30 7.09 -25.90
N ARG A 212 0.82 6.67 -27.08
CA ARG A 212 1.36 7.13 -28.37
C ARG A 212 1.32 8.65 -28.57
N SER A 213 0.55 9.37 -27.76
CA SER A 213 0.51 10.84 -27.75
C SER A 213 0.23 11.35 -26.34
N TYR A 214 0.99 12.35 -25.90
CA TYR A 214 0.86 12.97 -24.57
C TYR A 214 -0.55 13.49 -24.23
N SER A 215 -1.40 13.75 -25.23
CA SER A 215 -2.77 14.23 -25.02
C SER A 215 -3.79 13.12 -24.78
N ILE A 216 -3.43 11.85 -25.00
CA ILE A 216 -4.35 10.72 -24.84
C ILE A 216 -4.35 10.26 -23.38
N PRO A 217 -5.51 10.29 -22.69
CA PRO A 217 -5.63 9.78 -21.33
C PRO A 217 -5.32 8.28 -21.25
N TYR A 218 -4.68 7.84 -20.16
CA TYR A 218 -4.44 6.42 -19.92
C TYR A 218 -5.74 5.61 -19.90
N SER A 219 -6.76 6.12 -19.21
CA SER A 219 -8.07 5.47 -19.11
C SER A 219 -8.71 5.20 -20.48
N SER A 220 -8.50 6.06 -21.48
CA SER A 220 -9.02 5.83 -22.83
C SER A 220 -8.34 4.63 -23.52
N VAL A 221 -7.03 4.48 -23.34
CA VAL A 221 -6.28 3.33 -23.89
C VAL A 221 -6.66 2.04 -23.16
N LEU A 222 -6.70 2.08 -21.83
CA LEU A 222 -7.05 0.93 -21.01
C LEU A 222 -8.48 0.46 -21.24
N ASN A 223 -9.45 1.37 -21.38
CA ASN A 223 -10.82 1.02 -21.75
C ASN A 223 -10.89 0.30 -23.11
N LYS A 224 -10.11 0.76 -24.10
CA LYS A 224 -10.05 0.10 -25.41
C LYS A 224 -9.46 -1.30 -25.31
N LEU A 225 -8.46 -1.51 -24.45
CA LEU A 225 -7.86 -2.82 -24.20
C LEU A 225 -8.82 -3.74 -23.43
N ALA A 226 -9.46 -3.25 -22.37
CA ALA A 226 -10.46 -4.00 -21.60
C ALA A 226 -11.64 -4.43 -22.46
N TYR A 227 -12.11 -3.55 -23.36
CA TYR A 227 -13.15 -3.90 -24.33
C TYR A 227 -12.73 -5.05 -25.26
N LYS A 228 -11.47 -5.04 -25.73
CA LYS A 228 -10.93 -6.10 -26.59
C LYS A 228 -10.63 -7.40 -25.83
N HIS A 229 -10.32 -7.30 -24.55
CA HIS A 229 -9.88 -8.42 -23.70
C HIS A 229 -10.71 -8.47 -22.41
N PRO A 230 -12.04 -8.71 -22.47
CA PRO A 230 -12.94 -8.57 -21.32
C PRO A 230 -12.72 -9.62 -20.22
N LYS A 231 -11.95 -10.68 -20.49
CA LYS A 231 -11.62 -11.73 -19.52
C LYS A 231 -10.33 -11.45 -18.74
N TYR A 232 -9.62 -10.37 -19.06
CA TYR A 232 -8.30 -10.11 -18.51
C TYR A 232 -8.48 -9.18 -17.30
N VAL A 233 -7.83 -9.54 -16.19
CA VAL A 233 -7.93 -8.80 -14.91
C VAL A 233 -6.85 -7.72 -14.76
N GLY A 234 -5.90 -7.67 -15.70
CA GLY A 234 -4.81 -6.71 -15.69
C GLY A 234 -4.02 -6.73 -16.99
N PHE A 235 -3.19 -5.70 -17.16
CA PHE A 235 -2.30 -5.53 -18.30
C PHE A 235 -0.89 -5.32 -17.78
N ILE A 236 0.07 -5.99 -18.42
CA ILE A 236 1.50 -5.77 -18.19
C ILE A 236 1.97 -4.87 -19.31
N VAL A 237 2.64 -3.78 -18.95
CA VAL A 237 3.24 -2.87 -19.93
C VAL A 237 4.70 -3.26 -20.07
N ASP A 238 5.07 -3.74 -21.26
CA ASP A 238 6.46 -4.08 -21.54
C ASP A 238 7.34 -2.84 -21.49
N ARG A 239 8.51 -2.96 -20.85
CA ARG A 239 9.51 -1.90 -20.85
C ARG A 239 10.03 -1.73 -22.28
N TYR A 240 10.01 -0.51 -22.78
CA TYR A 240 10.71 -0.18 -24.01
C TYR A 240 12.22 -0.14 -23.72
N LEU A 241 12.93 -1.21 -24.07
CA LEU A 241 14.37 -1.34 -23.81
C LEU A 241 15.24 -0.47 -24.75
N GLY A 242 14.63 0.31 -25.64
CA GLY A 242 15.34 0.93 -26.77
C GLY A 242 15.77 -0.15 -27.75
N VAL A 243 15.50 0.05 -29.03
CA VAL A 243 16.22 -0.73 -30.04
C VAL A 243 17.67 -0.27 -29.93
N HIS A 244 18.59 -1.16 -29.57
CA HIS A 244 20.01 -0.99 -29.90
C HIS A 244 20.13 -1.02 -31.42
N GLU A 245 19.76 0.06 -32.10
CA GLU A 245 20.29 0.33 -33.43
C GLU A 245 21.73 0.77 -33.19
N SER A 246 22.62 -0.22 -33.24
CA SER A 246 24.05 -0.03 -33.40
C SER A 246 24.28 0.85 -34.64
N LEU A 247 24.62 2.12 -34.39
CA LEU A 247 25.34 2.97 -35.32
C LEU A 247 26.80 2.48 -35.42
#